data_AF-A0A8J3V0X0-F1
#
_entry.id   AF-A0A8J3V0X0-F1
#
_cell.length_a   1.000
_cell.length_b   1.000
_cell.length_c   1.000
_cell.angle_alpha   90.00
_cell.angle_beta   90.00
_cell.angle_gamma   90.00
#
_symmetry.space_group_name_H-M   'P 1'
#
loop_
_entity.id
_entity.type
_entity.pdbx_description
1 polymer ?
#
loop_
_entity_poly.entity_id
_entity_poly.type
_entity_poly.pdbx_seq_one_letter_code
_entity_poly.pdbx_strand_id
1 'polypeptide(L)' 'MLKVHADPRIVVPGTQHIDPAKWSPLIYNFRHYFGLGRELGYSYRSETPRG' A
#
# COMPACT_ATOMS: atom_id res chain seq x y z
N MET A 1 -14.45 4.88 -15.28
CA MET A 1 -13.95 4.03 -14.17
C MET A 1 -14.87 4.26 -12.97
N LEU A 2 -15.30 3.18 -12.31
CA LEU A 2 -16.12 3.26 -11.10
C LEU A 2 -15.27 3.76 -9.91
N LYS A 3 -15.90 4.30 -8.86
CA LYS A 3 -15.20 4.75 -7.65
C LYS A 3 -14.49 3.58 -6.95
N VAL A 4 -13.33 3.86 -6.36
CA VAL A 4 -12.61 2.93 -5.48
C VAL A 4 -12.83 3.35 -4.04
N HIS A 5 -13.17 2.40 -3.17
CA HIS A 5 -13.36 2.62 -1.75
C HIS A 5 -12.16 2.04 -0.98
N ALA A 6 -11.68 2.79 0.02
CA ALA A 6 -10.63 2.36 0.93
C ALA A 6 -11.05 2.64 2.37
N ASP A 7 -10.62 1.80 3.29
CA ASP A 7 -10.78 2.07 4.72
C ASP A 7 -9.98 3.33 5.09
N PRO A 8 -10.57 4.34 5.76
CA PRO A 8 -9.86 5.57 6.09
C PRO A 8 -8.57 5.36 6.87
N ARG A 9 -8.45 4.26 7.63
CA ARG A 9 -7.25 3.95 8.44
C ARG A 9 -6.03 3.64 7.59
N ILE A 10 -6.21 3.20 6.35
CA ILE A 10 -5.10 2.84 5.44
C ILE A 10 -4.78 3.93 4.41
N VAL A 11 -5.52 5.05 4.41
CA VAL A 11 -5.27 6.18 3.51
C VAL A 11 -4.29 7.14 4.16
N VAL A 12 -3.29 7.60 3.39
CA VAL A 12 -2.34 8.64 3.83
C VAL A 12 -3.13 9.97 3.98
N PRO A 13 -3.13 10.59 5.18
CA PRO A 13 -3.94 11.78 5.45
C PRO A 13 -3.73 12.91 4.43
N GLY A 14 -4.83 13.52 3.99
CA GLY A 14 -4.80 14.61 3.00
C GLY A 14 -4.54 14.16 1.55
N THR A 15 -4.51 12.86 1.29
CA THR A 15 -4.22 12.32 -0.04
C THR A 15 -5.20 11.20 -0.42
N GLN A 16 -5.04 10.65 -1.63
CA GLN A 16 -5.74 9.45 -2.09
C GLN A 16 -4.80 8.23 -2.18
N HIS A 17 -3.63 8.28 -1.52
CA HIS A 17 -2.65 7.21 -1.52
C HIS A 17 -2.88 6.24 -0.35
N ILE A 18 -2.63 4.95 -0.59
CA ILE A 18 -2.66 3.93 0.45
C ILE A 18 -1.28 3.84 1.12
N ASP A 19 -1.27 3.79 2.46
CA ASP A 19 -0.10 3.44 3.25
C ASP A 19 0.12 1.91 3.15
N PRO A 20 1.17 1.45 2.45
CA PRO A 20 1.38 0.02 2.23
C PRO A 20 1.61 -0.76 3.53
N ALA A 21 2.21 -0.11 4.54
CA ALA A 21 2.49 -0.75 5.81
C ALA A 21 1.21 -0.99 6.62
N LYS A 22 0.24 -0.07 6.55
CA LYS A 22 -1.08 -0.25 7.20
C LYS A 22 -2.00 -1.19 6.41
N TRP A 23 -1.92 -1.15 5.09
CA TRP A 23 -2.70 -2.05 4.25
C TRP A 23 -2.27 -3.51 4.40
N SER A 24 -0.96 -3.77 4.51
CA SER A 24 -0.36 -5.09 4.76
C SER A 24 -1.00 -6.23 3.93
N PRO A 25 -0.93 -6.15 2.58
CA PRO A 25 -1.56 -7.13 1.71
C PRO A 25 -0.94 -8.52 1.84
N LEU A 26 -1.75 -9.53 1.53
CA LEU A 26 -1.28 -10.89 1.31
C LEU A 26 -0.74 -11.03 -0.12
N ILE A 27 0.55 -11.36 -0.24
CA ILE A 27 1.22 -11.56 -1.53
C ILE A 27 1.17 -13.03 -1.89
N TYR A 28 0.58 -13.34 -3.05
CA TYR A 28 0.67 -14.66 -3.65
C TYR A 28 1.95 -14.76 -4.50
N ASN A 29 2.79 -15.75 -4.21
CA ASN A 29 4.03 -16.01 -4.93
C ASN A 29 4.23 -17.53 -5.07
N PHE A 30 4.16 -18.03 -6.31
CA PHE A 30 4.30 -19.45 -6.67
C PHE A 30 3.55 -20.44 -5.76
N ARG A 31 2.26 -20.21 -5.47
CA ARG A 31 1.40 -21.02 -4.56
C ARG A 31 1.62 -20.82 -3.06
N HIS A 32 2.47 -19.89 -2.68
CA HIS A 32 2.68 -19.52 -1.28
C HIS A 32 2.12 -18.12 -1.01
N TYR A 33 1.62 -17.91 0.20
CA TYR A 33 1.10 -16.63 0.65
C TYR A 33 2.06 -16.02 1.67
N PHE A 34 2.41 -14.75 1.46
CA PHE A 34 3.36 -14.01 2.27
C PHE A 34 2.74 -12.70 2.76
N GLY A 35 3.08 -12.28 3.98
CA GLY A 35 2.86 -10.90 4.43
C GLY A 35 3.98 -9.97 3.96
N LEU A 36 3.81 -8.67 4.19
CA LEU A 36 4.89 -7.71 3.98
C LEU A 36 6.01 -7.87 5.02
N GLY A 37 7.25 -7.71 4.56
CA GLY A 37 8.40 -7.51 5.42
C GLY A 37 8.68 -6.02 5.67
N ARG A 38 9.87 -5.75 6.24
CA ARG A 38 10.45 -4.40 6.33
C ARG A 38 10.51 -3.76 4.94
N GLU A 39 10.10 -2.49 4.82
CA GLU A 39 10.37 -1.68 3.64
C GLU A 39 11.89 -1.50 3.45
N LEU A 40 12.37 -1.70 2.22
CA LEU A 40 13.80 -1.55 1.88
C LEU A 40 14.12 -0.28 1.07
N GLY A 41 13.10 0.39 0.53
CA GLY A 41 13.24 1.60 -0.27
C GLY A 41 12.04 1.83 -1.18
N TYR A 42 12.10 2.90 -1.97
CA TYR A 42 11.06 3.28 -2.92
C TYR A 42 11.68 3.86 -4.19
N SER A 43 10.92 3.83 -5.28
CA SER A 43 11.31 4.43 -6.56
C SER A 43 10.48 5.67 -6.85
N TYR A 44 10.97 6.53 -7.73
CA TYR A 44 10.24 7.72 -8.21
C TYR A 44 9.03 7.40 -9.10
N ARG A 45 8.82 6.13 -9.48
CA ARG A 45 7.81 5.73 -10.47
C ARG A 45 6.38 5.93 -10.00
N SER A 46 6.15 5.95 -8.68
CA SER A 46 4.84 6.25 -8.10
C SER A 46 5.05 7.09 -6.86
N GLU A 47 4.33 8.20 -6.79
CA GLU A 47 4.32 9.03 -5.61
C GLU A 47 3.57 8.31 -4.48
N THR A 48 4.11 8.40 -3.27
CA THR A 48 3.42 8.05 -2.04
C THR A 48 3.88 9.08 -1.04
N PRO A 49 3.04 10.09 -0.74
CA PRO A 49 3.41 11.16 0.18
C PRO A 49 3.85 10.55 1.51
N ARG A 50 5.06 10.91 1.92
CA ARG A 50 5.57 10.61 3.27
C ARG A 50 5.47 11.92 4.04
N GLY A 51 4.95 11.84 5.26
CA GLY A 51 4.92 12.99 6.18
C GLY A 51 6.33 13.51 6.47
#